data_AF-A0A146KBG8-F1
#
_entry.id   AF-A0A146KBG8-F1
#
_cell.length_a   1.000
_cell.length_b   1.000
_cell.length_c   1.000
_cell.angle_alpha   90.00
_cell.angle_beta   90.00
_cell.angle_gamma   90.00
#
_symmetry.space_group_name_H-M   'P 1'
#
loop_
_entity.id
_entity.type
_entity.pdbx_description
1 polymer ?
#
loop_
_entity_poly.entity_id
_entity_poly.type
_entity_poly.pdbx_seq_one_letter_code
_entity_poly.pdbx_strand_id
1 'polypeptide(L)'
;AILMVFDVSNPETLANCNYWFQEATQFVYQPFTILIANKTDLAQVITDQQIQEVTKSIGCQFFRVSTKTGEGIAEMMDFLTENIKEAQDAPKQKVQDQ
;
A
#
# COMPACT_ATOMS: atom_id res chain seq x y z
N ALA A 1 -4.17 -5.67 -7.56
CA ALA A 1 -3.58 -4.60 -6.72
C ALA A 1 -3.63 -5.03 -5.27
N ILE A 2 -2.67 -4.59 -4.46
CA ILE A 2 -2.65 -4.77 -3.00
C ILE A 2 -2.76 -3.40 -2.35
N LEU A 3 -3.70 -3.25 -1.42
CA LEU A 3 -3.81 -2.06 -0.58
C LEU A 3 -3.42 -2.47 0.83
N MET A 4 -2.28 -1.99 1.32
CA MET A 4 -1.82 -2.23 2.68
C MET A 4 -2.11 -1.00 3.51
N VAL A 5 -2.83 -1.18 4.61
CA VAL A 5 -3.26 -0.07 5.47
C VAL A 5 -2.64 -0.25 6.84
N PHE A 6 -2.04 0.80 7.38
CA PHE A 6 -1.57 0.86 8.76
C PHE A 6 -2.19 2.06 9.47
N ASP A 7 -2.16 2.03 10.79
CA ASP A 7 -2.69 3.08 11.67
C ASP A 7 -1.54 3.97 12.16
N VAL A 8 -1.60 5.27 11.87
CA VAL A 8 -0.55 6.22 12.29
C VAL A 8 -0.36 6.32 13.80
N SER A 9 -1.36 5.90 14.59
CA SER A 9 -1.32 5.86 16.05
C SER A 9 -0.79 4.55 16.63
N ASN A 10 -0.50 3.54 15.78
CA ASN A 10 -0.02 2.23 16.23
C ASN A 10 1.18 1.72 15.38
N PRO A 11 2.43 1.84 15.87
CA PRO A 11 3.64 1.43 15.15
C PRO A 11 3.68 -0.05 14.75
N GLU A 12 3.05 -0.93 15.52
CA GLU A 12 3.00 -2.36 15.24
C GLU A 12 2.31 -2.63 13.90
N THR A 13 1.32 -1.82 13.53
CA THR A 13 0.59 -1.99 12.27
C THR A 13 1.46 -1.73 11.04
N LEU A 14 2.39 -0.77 11.12
CA LEU A 14 3.37 -0.52 10.05
C LEU A 14 4.40 -1.66 9.97
N ALA A 15 4.87 -2.16 11.12
CA ALA A 15 5.83 -3.26 11.17
C ALA A 15 5.27 -4.51 10.47
N ASN A 16 3.97 -4.76 10.61
CA ASN A 16 3.30 -5.90 9.98
C ASN A 16 3.13 -5.76 8.46
N CYS A 17 3.23 -4.57 7.88
CA CYS A 17 3.04 -4.38 6.43
C CYS A 17 4.06 -5.15 5.59
N ASN A 18 5.33 -5.25 6.03
CA ASN A 18 6.34 -6.04 5.33
C ASN A 18 5.99 -7.54 5.31
N TYR A 19 5.52 -8.06 6.45
CA TYR A 19 5.07 -9.45 6.53
C TYR A 19 3.89 -9.70 5.59
N TRP A 20 2.85 -8.84 5.63
CA TRP A 20 1.70 -8.99 4.76
C TRP A 20 2.03 -8.87 3.28
N PHE A 21 2.98 -8.00 2.92
CA PHE A 21 3.48 -7.91 1.56
C PHE A 21 4.14 -9.22 1.12
N GLN A 22 5.05 -9.76 1.94
CA GLN A 22 5.73 -11.02 1.66
C GLN A 22 4.74 -12.16 1.45
N GLU A 23 3.76 -12.32 2.35
CA GLU A 23 2.71 -13.33 2.23
C GLU A 23 1.89 -13.15 0.95
N ALA A 24 1.50 -11.92 0.61
CA ALA A 24 0.70 -11.67 -0.59
C ALA A 24 1.49 -11.93 -1.90
N THR A 25 2.80 -11.62 -1.91
CA THR A 25 3.67 -11.86 -3.08
C THR A 25 3.96 -13.34 -3.34
N GLN A 26 3.61 -14.25 -2.43
CA GLN A 26 3.63 -15.68 -2.70
C GLN A 26 2.57 -16.09 -3.74
N PHE A 27 1.49 -15.31 -3.87
CA PHE A 27 0.36 -15.62 -4.75
C PHE A 27 0.26 -14.70 -5.97
N VAL A 28 0.94 -13.55 -5.95
CA VAL A 28 0.87 -12.53 -7.00
C VAL A 28 2.27 -12.07 -7.37
N TYR A 29 2.63 -12.23 -8.65
CA TYR A 29 3.88 -11.72 -9.19
C TYR A 29 3.78 -10.20 -9.42
N GLN A 30 4.72 -9.45 -8.87
CA GLN A 30 4.84 -7.99 -9.01
C GLN A 30 3.51 -7.22 -8.87
N PRO A 31 2.82 -7.33 -7.72
CA PRO A 31 1.54 -6.68 -7.53
C PRO A 31 1.70 -5.16 -7.49
N PHE A 32 0.85 -4.45 -8.23
CA PHE A 32 0.65 -3.01 -8.00
C PHE A 32 0.20 -2.80 -6.54
N THR A 33 1.05 -2.14 -5.75
CA THR A 33 0.91 -2.07 -4.29
C THR A 33 0.85 -0.62 -3.84
N ILE A 34 -0.08 -0.33 -2.94
CA ILE A 34 -0.25 0.96 -2.29
C ILE A 34 -0.17 0.77 -0.77
N LEU A 35 0.67 1.54 -0.11
CA LEU A 35 0.72 1.65 1.35
C LEU A 35 -0.09 2.88 1.79
N ILE A 36 -0.93 2.71 2.81
CA ILE A 36 -1.89 3.72 3.25
C ILE A 36 -1.71 3.94 4.76
N ALA A 37 -1.26 5.13 5.12
CA ALA A 37 -1.30 5.64 6.49
C ALA A 37 -2.73 6.10 6.80
N ASN A 38 -3.48 5.32 7.55
CA ASN A 38 -4.85 5.61 7.96
C ASN A 38 -4.91 6.25 9.35
N LYS A 39 -6.08 6.83 9.67
CA LYS A 39 -6.40 7.53 10.92
C LYS A 39 -5.52 8.77 11.13
N THR A 40 -5.22 9.50 10.07
CA THR A 40 -4.45 10.76 10.14
C THR A 40 -5.12 11.86 10.95
N ASP A 41 -6.39 11.66 11.36
CA ASP A 41 -7.07 12.48 12.36
C ASP A 41 -6.54 12.27 13.80
N LEU A 42 -5.72 11.24 14.04
CA LEU A 42 -5.06 10.97 15.31
C LEU A 42 -3.60 11.45 15.29
N ALA A 43 -3.02 11.61 16.48
CA ALA A 43 -1.61 11.94 16.61
C ALA A 43 -0.73 10.81 16.04
N GLN A 44 0.11 11.16 15.07
CA GLN A 44 1.06 10.23 14.46
C GLN A 44 2.21 9.94 15.45
N VAL A 45 2.40 8.66 15.78
CA VAL A 45 3.50 8.18 16.64
C VAL A 45 4.60 7.47 15.85
N ILE A 46 4.39 7.29 14.56
CA ILE A 46 5.31 6.68 13.60
C ILE A 46 6.08 7.79 12.89
N THR A 47 7.39 7.67 12.76
CA THR A 47 8.19 8.68 12.05
C THR A 47 8.06 8.53 10.53
N ASP A 48 8.17 9.64 9.81
CA ASP A 48 8.18 9.60 8.34
C ASP A 48 9.36 8.79 7.78
N GLN A 49 10.48 8.74 8.51
CA GLN A 49 11.62 7.89 8.15
C GLN A 49 11.25 6.40 8.15
N GLN A 50 10.56 5.92 9.19
CA GLN A 50 10.11 4.52 9.26
C GLN A 50 9.13 4.19 8.12
N ILE A 51 8.23 5.11 7.80
CA ILE A 51 7.30 4.96 6.66
C ILE A 51 8.10 4.88 5.35
N GLN A 52 9.10 5.75 5.18
CA GLN A 52 9.94 5.79 3.99
C GLN A 52 10.77 4.52 3.82
N GLU A 53 11.26 3.92 4.90
CA GLU A 53 11.99 2.65 4.88
C GLU A 53 11.09 1.52 4.36
N VAL A 54 9.83 1.45 4.84
CA VAL A 54 8.85 0.45 4.38
C VAL A 54 8.45 0.69 2.92
N THR A 55 8.15 1.93 2.53
CA THR A 55 7.75 2.21 1.13
C THR A 55 8.87 1.90 0.14
N LYS A 56 10.12 2.20 0.49
CA LYS A 56 11.31 1.83 -0.31
C LYS A 56 11.51 0.32 -0.36
N SER A 57 11.37 -0.38 0.76
CA SER A 57 11.53 -1.84 0.82
C SER A 57 10.51 -2.56 -0.05
N ILE A 58 9.28 -2.06 -0.09
CA ILE A 58 8.16 -2.67 -0.82
C ILE A 58 8.12 -2.19 -2.29
N GLY A 59 8.59 -0.97 -2.58
CA GLY A 59 8.47 -0.36 -3.89
C GLY A 59 7.02 0.01 -4.22
N CYS A 60 6.32 0.62 -3.26
CA CYS A 60 4.89 0.95 -3.38
C CYS A 60 4.63 2.46 -3.43
N GLN A 61 3.46 2.83 -3.97
CA GLN A 61 2.92 4.18 -3.80
C GLN A 61 2.43 4.37 -2.36
N PHE A 62 2.51 5.59 -1.83
CA PHE A 62 2.08 5.90 -0.48
C PHE A 62 1.00 7.00 -0.45
N PHE A 63 -0.01 6.81 0.41
CA PHE A 63 -1.04 7.80 0.70
C PHE A 63 -1.27 7.96 2.20
N ARG A 64 -1.71 9.16 2.59
CA ARG A 64 -2.20 9.49 3.95
C ARG A 64 -3.69 9.73 3.86
N VAL A 65 -4.45 9.04 4.71
CA VAL A 65 -5.92 9.12 4.72
C VAL A 65 -6.48 9.14 6.13
N SER A 66 -7.64 9.75 6.28
CA SER A 66 -8.53 9.44 7.40
C SER A 66 -9.84 8.95 6.83
N THR A 67 -10.11 7.65 6.98
CA THR A 67 -11.42 7.08 6.62
C THR A 67 -12.56 7.73 7.42
N LYS A 68 -12.26 8.26 8.63
CA LYS A 68 -13.25 8.90 9.50
C LYS A 68 -13.67 10.27 8.98
N THR A 69 -12.72 11.10 8.54
CA THR A 69 -13.01 12.46 8.03
C THR A 69 -13.27 12.47 6.52
N GLY A 70 -12.84 11.42 5.82
CA GLY A 70 -12.85 11.34 4.35
C GLY A 70 -11.62 11.97 3.69
N GLU A 71 -10.71 12.57 4.46
CA GLU A 71 -9.50 13.20 3.93
C GLU A 71 -8.59 12.18 3.23
N GLY A 72 -8.07 12.55 2.05
CA GLY A 72 -7.16 11.74 1.24
C GLY A 72 -7.80 10.55 0.50
N ILE A 73 -9.04 10.17 0.80
CA ILE A 73 -9.70 9.02 0.18
C ILE A 73 -9.94 9.23 -1.32
N ALA A 74 -10.43 10.41 -1.71
CA ALA A 74 -10.71 10.71 -3.12
C ALA A 74 -9.44 10.63 -3.98
N GLU A 75 -8.37 11.31 -3.59
CA GLU A 75 -7.08 11.30 -4.29
C GLU A 75 -6.49 9.88 -4.43
N MET A 76 -6.51 9.11 -3.34
CA MET A 76 -6.05 7.72 -3.35
C MET A 76 -6.89 6.85 -4.30
N MET A 77 -8.22 7.02 -4.31
CA MET A 77 -9.11 6.24 -5.16
C MET A 77 -9.00 6.62 -6.63
N ASP A 78 -8.83 7.90 -6.94
CA ASP A 78 -8.60 8.39 -8.30
C ASP A 78 -7.30 7.79 -8.84
N PHE A 79 -6.21 7.88 -8.08
CA PHE A 79 -4.93 7.26 -8.43
C PHE A 79 -5.06 5.74 -8.63
N LEU A 80 -5.73 5.04 -7.72
CA LEU A 80 -5.97 3.60 -7.83
C LEU A 80 -6.71 3.25 -9.13
N THR A 81 -7.75 4.01 -9.48
CA THR A 81 -8.60 3.76 -10.64
C THR A 81 -7.88 4.02 -11.95
N GLU A 82 -7.01 5.03 -12.00
CA GLU A 82 -6.17 5.34 -13.15
C GLU A 82 -5.12 4.25 -13.39
N ASN A 83 -4.42 3.82 -12.33
CA ASN A 83 -3.27 2.92 -12.44
C ASN A 83 -3.65 1.42 -12.50
N ILE A 84 -4.82 1.02 -12.01
CA ILE A 84 -5.29 -0.37 -12.17
C ILE A 84 -5.61 -0.70 -13.63
N LYS A 85 -6.09 0.27 -14.42
CA LYS A 85 -6.41 0.05 -15.85
C LYS A 85 -5.16 -0.31 -16.64
N GLU A 86 -4.06 0.41 -16.41
CA GLU A 86 -2.78 0.17 -17.07
C GLU A 86 -2.19 -1.20 -16.72
N ALA A 87 -2.37 -1.66 -15.48
CA ALA A 87 -1.90 -2.98 -15.04
C ALA A 87 -2.68 -4.15 -15.68
N GLN A 88 -3.91 -3.93 -16.15
CA GLN A 88 -4.70 -4.97 -16.84
C GLN A 88 -4.34 -5.12 -18.32
N ASP A 89 -3.83 -4.06 -18.95
CA ASP A 89 -3.41 -4.05 -20.35
C ASP A 89 -1.98 -4.58 -20.56
N ALA A 90 -1.20 -4.75 -19.48
CA ALA A 90 0.12 -5.35 -19.54
C ALA A 90 0.04 -6.85 -19.93
N PRO A 91 0.86 -7.33 -20.88
CA PRO A 91 0.82 -8.72 -21.32
C PRO A 91 1.11 -9.67 -20.17
N LYS A 92 0.16 -10.56 -19.86
CA LYS A 92 0.32 -11.63 -18.87
C LYS A 92 1.53 -12.48 -19.25
N GLN A 93 2.63 -12.35 -18.51
CA GLN A 93 3.75 -13.28 -18.65
C GLN A 93 3.25 -14.67 -18.26
N LYS A 94 3.36 -15.61 -19.21
CA LYS A 94 3.02 -17.02 -18.99
C LYS A 94 3.92 -17.54 -17.88
N VAL A 95 3.33 -17.88 -16.74
CA VAL A 95 4.00 -18.71 -15.73
C VAL A 95 4.33 -20.03 -16.43
N GLN A 96 5.62 -20.32 -16.62
CA GLN A 96 6.08 -21.63 -17.05
C GLN A 96 5.94 -22.57 -15.86
N ASP A 97 4.97 -23.48 -15.95
CA ASP A 97 4.93 -24.66 -15.09
C ASP A 97 6.22 -25.48 -15.32
N GLN A 98 6.97 -25.71 -14.24
CA GLN A 98 7.99 -26.75 -14.14
C GLN A 98 7.64 -27.69 -13.00
#